data_AF-A0A4Y2ATV5-F1
#
_entry.id   AF-A0A4Y2ATV5-F1
#
_cell.length_a   1.000
_cell.length_b   1.000
_cell.length_c   1.000
_cell.angle_alpha   90.00
_cell.angle_beta   90.00
_cell.angle_gamma   90.00
#
_symmetry.space_group_name_H-M   'P 1'
#
loop_
_entity.id
_entity.type
_entity.pdbx_description
1 polymer ?
#
loop_
_entity_poly.entity_id
_entity_poly.type
_entity_poly.pdbx_seq_one_letter_code
_entity_poly.pdbx_strand_id
1 'polypeptide(L)'
;MVFAIGITVCYQWDCTGTKYHTVVASVETEILSQVSDIISSPPNDDMYKTLKYRLINIFSDSEERRLKKLLQDVELGDKRPSMFLRQMQDLAGNRVGDELLRSLWLQRLPTQMQAILTTSSDDLNKLSLMADKIADVTSGSEICSNHVKTKVPETSTPNDCISNLQAQISELSLKIDRLSQFRRSRSMSRRNNYRARSASRKDQMCWYHFRFRENAKKCVPPCSYKQEN
;
A
#
# COMPACT_ATOMS: atom_id res chain seq x y z
N MET A 1 -65.67 -36.33 -34.45
CA MET A 1 -66.19 -36.42 -33.06
C MET A 1 -65.55 -37.65 -32.43
N VAL A 2 -64.70 -37.64 -31.42
CA VAL A 2 -64.10 -36.62 -30.54
C VAL A 2 -62.73 -37.19 -30.14
N PHE A 3 -61.71 -36.34 -30.09
CA PHE A 3 -60.37 -36.64 -29.58
C PHE A 3 -60.43 -37.00 -28.10
N ALA A 4 -59.89 -38.16 -27.71
CA ALA A 4 -59.52 -38.45 -26.33
C ALA A 4 -58.00 -38.63 -26.28
N ILE A 5 -57.32 -37.49 -26.13
CA ILE A 5 -55.91 -37.41 -25.74
C ILE A 5 -55.85 -37.98 -24.32
N GLY A 6 -55.37 -39.21 -24.20
CA GLY A 6 -54.93 -39.77 -22.93
C GLY A 6 -53.78 -38.92 -22.44
N ILE A 7 -54.07 -38.02 -21.50
CA ILE A 7 -53.07 -37.25 -20.76
C ILE A 7 -52.29 -38.28 -19.93
N THR A 8 -51.17 -38.73 -20.49
CA THR A 8 -50.09 -39.30 -19.71
C THR A 8 -49.70 -38.24 -18.69
N VAL A 9 -50.07 -38.48 -17.44
CA VAL A 9 -49.54 -37.79 -16.26
C VAL A 9 -48.05 -38.15 -16.18
N CYS A 10 -47.23 -37.50 -16.99
CA CYS A 10 -45.78 -37.42 -16.78
C CYS A 10 -45.51 -36.31 -15.77
N TYR A 11 -45.97 -36.50 -14.54
CA TYR A 11 -45.50 -35.69 -13.42
C TYR A 11 -44.38 -36.48 -12.73
N GLN A 12 -43.17 -35.92 -12.76
CA GLN A 12 -42.13 -36.06 -11.73
C GLN A 12 -40.95 -37.04 -11.90
N TRP A 13 -40.60 -37.54 -13.10
CA TRP A 13 -39.35 -38.33 -13.27
C TRP A 13 -38.61 -37.91 -14.56
N ASP A 14 -37.27 -37.76 -14.49
CA ASP A 14 -36.29 -37.35 -15.55
C ASP A 14 -35.70 -35.92 -15.54
N CYS A 15 -35.96 -35.10 -14.52
CA CYS A 15 -35.22 -33.83 -14.37
C CYS A 15 -33.83 -33.97 -13.73
N THR A 16 -33.54 -35.05 -13.00
CA THR A 16 -32.31 -35.20 -12.20
C THR A 16 -31.11 -35.70 -13.01
N GLY A 17 -31.31 -36.71 -13.86
CA GLY A 17 -30.26 -37.24 -14.74
C GLY A 17 -29.77 -36.20 -15.74
N THR A 18 -30.70 -35.49 -16.38
CA THR A 18 -30.37 -34.41 -17.33
C THR A 18 -29.52 -33.32 -16.66
N LYS A 19 -29.91 -32.85 -15.46
CA LYS A 19 -29.14 -31.83 -14.71
C LYS A 19 -27.74 -32.30 -14.35
N TYR A 20 -27.59 -33.56 -13.93
CA TYR A 20 -26.29 -34.14 -13.63
C TYR A 20 -25.39 -34.17 -14.87
N HIS A 21 -25.86 -34.74 -15.98
CA HIS A 21 -25.07 -34.83 -17.21
C HIS A 21 -24.73 -33.46 -17.78
N THR A 22 -25.64 -32.48 -17.68
CA THR A 22 -25.34 -31.09 -18.06
C THR A 22 -24.21 -30.51 -17.23
N VAL A 23 -24.24 -30.67 -15.89
CA VAL A 23 -23.17 -30.18 -15.02
C VAL A 23 -21.84 -30.85 -15.35
N VAL A 24 -21.82 -32.19 -15.46
CA VAL A 24 -20.60 -32.94 -15.81
C VAL A 24 -20.03 -32.51 -17.16
N ALA A 25 -20.87 -32.24 -18.15
CA ALA A 25 -20.42 -31.76 -19.47
C ALA A 25 -19.91 -30.31 -19.46
N SER A 26 -20.38 -29.49 -18.50
CA SER A 26 -20.04 -28.06 -18.43
C SER A 26 -18.82 -27.73 -17.54
N VAL A 27 -18.43 -28.65 -16.66
CA VAL A 27 -17.38 -28.44 -15.66
C VAL A 27 -16.03 -28.89 -16.21
N GLU A 28 -14.97 -28.12 -15.96
CA GLU A 28 -13.62 -28.41 -16.44
C GLU A 28 -13.08 -29.75 -15.88
N THR A 29 -12.24 -30.43 -16.67
CA THR A 29 -11.69 -31.75 -16.31
C THR A 29 -10.87 -31.73 -15.01
N GLU A 30 -10.19 -30.62 -14.73
CA GLU A 30 -9.46 -30.42 -13.47
C GLU A 30 -10.39 -30.46 -12.26
N ILE A 31 -11.57 -29.85 -12.36
CA ILE A 31 -12.60 -29.86 -11.32
C ILE A 31 -13.26 -31.24 -11.22
N LEU A 32 -13.56 -31.88 -12.35
CA LEU A 32 -14.13 -33.23 -12.39
C LEU A 32 -13.19 -34.27 -11.75
N SER A 33 -11.87 -34.09 -11.84
CA SER A 33 -10.90 -34.99 -11.20
C SER A 33 -11.10 -35.07 -9.67
N GLN A 34 -11.53 -33.98 -9.03
CA GLN A 34 -11.76 -33.89 -7.60
C GLN A 34 -13.05 -34.56 -7.12
N VAL A 35 -13.94 -34.93 -8.05
CA VAL A 35 -15.22 -35.61 -7.80
C VAL A 35 -15.36 -36.88 -8.66
N SER A 36 -14.23 -37.47 -9.06
CA SER A 36 -14.15 -38.63 -9.96
C SER A 36 -14.80 -39.90 -9.39
N ASP A 37 -14.85 -40.02 -8.07
CA ASP A 37 -15.56 -41.08 -7.34
C ASP A 37 -17.08 -41.04 -7.61
N ILE A 38 -17.67 -39.85 -7.54
CA ILE A 38 -19.09 -39.62 -7.82
C ILE A 38 -19.40 -39.83 -9.31
N ILE A 39 -18.45 -39.48 -10.19
CA ILE A 39 -18.63 -39.65 -11.64
C ILE A 39 -18.53 -41.12 -12.05
N SER A 40 -17.58 -41.86 -11.48
CA SER A 40 -17.31 -43.25 -11.83
C SER A 40 -18.32 -44.21 -11.20
N SER A 41 -18.85 -43.87 -10.03
CA SER A 41 -19.86 -44.66 -9.32
C SER A 41 -20.98 -43.74 -8.82
N PRO A 42 -21.87 -43.28 -9.72
CA PRO A 42 -22.95 -42.38 -9.35
C PRO A 42 -23.95 -43.05 -8.40
N PRO A 43 -24.43 -42.35 -7.35
CA PRO A 43 -25.49 -42.84 -6.49
C PRO A 43 -26.80 -43.07 -7.26
N ASN A 44 -27.55 -44.11 -6.89
CA ASN A 44 -28.81 -44.48 -7.56
C ASN A 44 -29.92 -43.43 -7.38
N ASP A 45 -29.89 -42.66 -6.29
CA ASP A 45 -30.81 -41.57 -6.04
C ASP A 45 -30.02 -40.29 -5.73
N ASP A 46 -30.61 -39.13 -6.05
CA ASP A 46 -30.06 -37.81 -5.75
C ASP A 46 -28.65 -37.51 -6.33
N MET A 47 -28.23 -38.20 -7.39
CA MET A 47 -26.93 -38.04 -8.07
C MET A 47 -26.54 -36.56 -8.31
N TYR A 48 -27.46 -35.73 -8.81
CA TYR A 48 -27.25 -34.30 -8.98
C TYR A 48 -27.00 -33.57 -7.65
N LYS A 49 -27.77 -33.87 -6.60
CA LYS A 49 -27.61 -33.22 -5.29
C LYS A 49 -26.27 -33.61 -4.68
N THR A 50 -25.89 -34.89 -4.73
CA THR A 50 -24.61 -35.37 -4.20
C THR A 50 -23.43 -34.71 -4.89
N LEU A 51 -23.43 -34.66 -6.23
CA LEU A 51 -22.41 -33.95 -7.00
C LEU A 51 -22.36 -32.46 -6.63
N LYS A 52 -23.53 -31.80 -6.60
CA LYS A 52 -23.65 -30.38 -6.24
C LYS A 52 -23.08 -30.09 -4.85
N TYR A 53 -23.47 -30.87 -3.84
CA TYR A 53 -22.97 -30.68 -2.48
C TYR A 53 -21.46 -30.91 -2.38
N ARG A 54 -20.93 -31.91 -3.09
CA ARG A 54 -19.49 -32.19 -3.08
C ARG A 54 -18.70 -31.05 -3.72
N LEU A 55 -19.15 -30.56 -4.87
CA LEU A 55 -18.55 -29.40 -5.53
C LEU A 55 -18.61 -28.16 -4.64
N ILE A 56 -19.76 -27.86 -4.04
CA ILE A 56 -19.87 -26.74 -3.09
C ILE A 56 -18.87 -26.93 -1.96
N ASN A 57 -18.80 -28.10 -1.33
CA ASN A 57 -17.92 -28.34 -0.18
C ASN A 57 -16.42 -28.23 -0.53
N ILE A 58 -16.01 -28.63 -1.73
CA ILE A 58 -14.62 -28.56 -2.17
C ILE A 58 -14.21 -27.12 -2.46
N PHE A 59 -15.08 -26.36 -3.13
CA PHE A 59 -14.75 -25.02 -3.65
C PHE A 59 -15.26 -23.88 -2.78
N SER A 60 -16.15 -24.13 -1.82
CA SER A 60 -16.53 -23.14 -0.82
C SER A 60 -15.36 -22.91 0.14
N ASP A 61 -15.06 -21.65 0.43
CA ASP A 61 -14.22 -21.34 1.57
C ASP A 61 -14.83 -21.94 2.85
N SER A 62 -13.97 -22.51 3.71
CA SER A 62 -14.46 -22.95 5.01
C SER A 62 -15.07 -21.77 5.76
N GLU A 63 -16.15 -22.03 6.47
CA GLU A 63 -16.90 -21.02 7.20
C GLU A 63 -16.01 -20.24 8.18
N GLU A 64 -15.05 -20.92 8.80
CA GLU A 64 -14.04 -20.32 9.66
C GLU A 64 -13.10 -19.37 8.90
N ARG A 65 -12.66 -19.75 7.69
CA ARG A 65 -11.83 -18.87 6.85
C ARG A 65 -12.60 -17.61 6.44
N ARG A 66 -13.87 -17.75 6.06
CA ARG A 66 -14.73 -16.60 5.70
C ARG A 66 -14.88 -15.62 6.87
N LEU A 67 -15.15 -16.15 8.07
CA LEU A 67 -15.26 -15.34 9.28
C LEU A 67 -13.93 -14.68 9.65
N LYS A 68 -12.82 -15.43 9.61
CA LYS A 68 -11.49 -14.88 9.87
C LYS A 68 -11.15 -13.75 8.88
N LYS A 69 -11.42 -13.98 7.60
CA LYS A 69 -11.25 -12.99 6.53
C LYS A 69 -12.07 -11.75 6.83
N LEU A 70 -13.36 -11.90 7.14
CA LEU A 70 -14.23 -10.79 7.55
C LEU A 70 -13.64 -9.99 8.70
N LEU A 71 -13.08 -10.64 9.73
CA LEU A 71 -12.57 -9.97 10.93
C LEU A 71 -11.19 -9.32 10.77
N GLN A 72 -10.33 -9.84 9.89
CA GLN A 72 -8.92 -9.44 9.81
C GLN A 72 -8.49 -8.87 8.45
N ASP A 73 -9.02 -9.40 7.34
CA ASP A 73 -8.39 -9.23 6.03
C ASP A 73 -9.17 -8.32 5.08
N VAL A 74 -10.39 -7.88 5.42
CA VAL A 74 -11.20 -7.02 4.54
C VAL A 74 -11.02 -5.56 4.92
N GLU A 75 -10.42 -4.80 4.00
CA GLU A 75 -10.25 -3.36 4.08
C GLU A 75 -11.06 -2.64 3.00
N LEU A 76 -11.40 -1.38 3.27
CA LEU A 76 -12.12 -0.51 2.34
C LEU A 76 -11.30 -0.28 1.06
N GLY A 77 -10.02 0.11 1.20
CA GLY A 77 -9.16 0.51 0.07
C GLY A 77 -9.80 1.63 -0.76
N ASP A 78 -9.77 1.50 -2.08
CA ASP A 78 -10.38 2.44 -3.04
C ASP A 78 -11.83 2.08 -3.41
N LYS A 79 -12.42 1.09 -2.71
CA LYS A 79 -13.77 0.63 -3.03
C LYS A 79 -14.80 1.64 -2.53
N ARG A 80 -15.92 1.74 -3.24
CA ARG A 80 -17.11 2.43 -2.74
C ARG A 80 -17.58 1.76 -1.44
N PRO A 81 -17.96 2.52 -0.40
CA PRO A 81 -18.48 1.99 0.85
C PRO A 81 -19.64 0.98 0.67
N SER A 82 -20.51 1.18 -0.31
CA SER A 82 -21.58 0.23 -0.68
C SER A 82 -21.07 -1.12 -1.19
N MET A 83 -20.06 -1.11 -2.06
CA MET A 83 -19.41 -2.33 -2.54
C MET A 83 -18.68 -3.06 -1.42
N PHE A 84 -18.00 -2.30 -0.56
CA PHE A 84 -17.31 -2.84 0.61
C PHE A 84 -18.29 -3.50 1.59
N LEU A 85 -19.44 -2.87 1.86
CA LEU A 85 -20.49 -3.48 2.68
C LEU A 85 -20.96 -4.81 2.10
N ARG A 86 -21.23 -4.86 0.79
CA ARG A 86 -21.70 -6.08 0.13
C ARG A 86 -20.68 -7.21 0.26
N GLN A 87 -19.39 -6.90 0.09
CA GLN A 87 -18.32 -7.87 0.33
C GLN A 87 -18.33 -8.38 1.79
N MET A 88 -18.56 -7.51 2.77
CA MET A 88 -18.66 -7.91 4.17
C MET A 88 -19.89 -8.79 4.44
N GLN A 89 -21.04 -8.48 3.83
CA GLN A 89 -22.25 -9.30 3.90
C GLN A 89 -22.02 -10.70 3.29
N ASP A 90 -21.35 -10.76 2.13
CA ASP A 90 -21.02 -12.02 1.46
C ASP A 90 -20.10 -12.89 2.32
N LEU A 91 -19.18 -12.29 3.08
CA LEU A 91 -18.30 -13.05 3.99
C LEU A 91 -18.98 -13.42 5.30
N ALA A 92 -19.85 -12.55 5.82
CA ALA A 92 -20.63 -12.79 7.03
C ALA A 92 -21.64 -13.95 6.87
N GLY A 93 -22.28 -14.03 5.70
CA GLY A 93 -23.41 -14.93 5.49
C GLY A 93 -24.46 -14.73 6.59
N ASN A 94 -24.99 -15.83 7.15
CA ASN A 94 -26.00 -15.80 8.21
C ASN A 94 -25.42 -15.83 9.63
N ARG A 95 -24.10 -15.68 9.81
CA ARG A 95 -23.43 -15.85 11.11
C ARG A 95 -23.28 -14.56 11.91
N VAL A 96 -23.27 -13.43 11.23
CA VAL A 96 -23.05 -12.10 11.83
C VAL A 96 -24.34 -11.33 11.72
N GLY A 97 -24.88 -10.90 12.87
CA GLY A 97 -26.06 -10.04 12.88
C GLY A 97 -25.76 -8.65 12.33
N ASP A 98 -26.80 -8.01 11.78
CA ASP A 98 -26.68 -6.70 11.11
C ASP A 98 -26.05 -5.62 12.01
N GLU A 99 -26.34 -5.63 13.31
CA GLU A 99 -25.75 -4.69 14.28
C GLU A 99 -24.23 -4.84 14.42
N LEU A 100 -23.74 -6.08 14.50
CA LEU A 100 -22.30 -6.34 14.57
C LEU A 100 -21.63 -6.02 13.22
N LEU A 101 -22.29 -6.39 12.12
CA LEU A 101 -21.79 -6.09 10.78
C LEU A 101 -21.71 -4.58 10.54
N ARG A 102 -22.72 -3.83 10.99
CA ARG A 102 -22.75 -2.36 10.99
C ARG A 102 -21.57 -1.79 11.77
N SER A 103 -21.35 -2.26 12.99
CA SER A 103 -20.24 -1.79 13.83
C SER A 103 -18.89 -2.01 13.16
N LEU A 104 -18.65 -3.23 12.63
CA LEU A 104 -17.42 -3.57 11.91
C LEU A 104 -17.24 -2.73 10.64
N TRP A 105 -18.30 -2.54 9.87
CA TRP A 105 -18.26 -1.75 8.65
C TRP A 105 -17.93 -0.29 8.95
N LEU A 106 -18.62 0.34 9.91
CA LEU A 106 -18.35 1.71 10.34
C LEU A 106 -16.91 1.87 10.83
N GLN A 107 -16.41 0.95 11.67
CA GLN A 107 -15.04 1.01 12.21
C GLN A 107 -13.97 1.07 11.11
N ARG A 108 -14.24 0.52 9.92
CA ARG A 108 -13.31 0.44 8.80
C ARG A 108 -13.46 1.57 7.78
N LEU A 109 -14.39 2.50 7.99
CA LEU A 109 -14.53 3.69 7.17
C LEU A 109 -13.58 4.81 7.65
N PRO A 110 -13.29 5.83 6.80
CA PRO A 110 -12.56 7.01 7.25
C PRO A 110 -13.30 7.78 8.36
N THR A 111 -12.56 8.39 9.28
CA THR A 111 -13.11 9.04 10.50
C THR A 111 -14.17 10.09 10.20
N GLN A 112 -14.00 10.88 9.14
CA GLN A 112 -14.99 11.89 8.73
C GLN A 112 -16.33 11.25 8.38
N MET A 113 -16.30 10.12 7.67
CA MET A 113 -17.48 9.38 7.27
C MET A 113 -18.16 8.73 8.48
N GLN A 114 -17.36 8.17 9.41
CA GLN A 114 -17.87 7.62 10.67
C GLN A 114 -18.63 8.66 11.49
N ALA A 115 -18.07 9.88 11.63
CA ALA A 115 -18.67 10.95 12.43
C ALA A 115 -20.08 11.34 11.92
N ILE A 116 -20.29 11.28 10.61
CA ILE A 116 -21.57 11.59 9.97
C ILE A 116 -22.54 10.41 10.16
N LEU A 117 -22.12 9.20 9.79
CA LEU A 117 -23.00 8.02 9.72
C LEU A 117 -23.40 7.46 11.08
N THR A 118 -22.57 7.62 12.12
CA THR A 118 -22.86 7.05 13.46
C THR A 118 -24.13 7.64 14.08
N THR A 119 -24.50 8.86 13.69
CA THR A 119 -25.69 9.55 14.22
C THR A 119 -27.02 9.10 13.61
N SER A 120 -26.98 8.43 12.46
CA SER A 120 -28.20 7.97 11.77
C SER A 120 -28.62 6.58 12.26
N SER A 121 -29.92 6.41 12.51
CA SER A 121 -30.55 5.13 12.82
C SER A 121 -31.08 4.39 11.59
N ASP A 122 -30.64 4.79 10.38
CA ASP A 122 -31.08 4.14 9.14
C ASP A 122 -30.51 2.72 9.00
N ASP A 123 -31.16 1.94 8.13
CA ASP A 123 -30.70 0.60 7.77
C ASP A 123 -29.33 0.63 7.09
N LEU A 124 -28.61 -0.49 7.22
CA LEU A 124 -27.22 -0.60 6.78
C LEU A 124 -27.06 -0.37 5.27
N ASN A 125 -28.05 -0.78 4.46
CA ASN A 125 -28.03 -0.55 3.02
C ASN A 125 -28.16 0.94 2.69
N LYS A 126 -29.10 1.66 3.30
CA LYS A 126 -29.21 3.12 3.15
C LYS A 126 -27.97 3.86 3.61
N LEU A 127 -27.36 3.45 4.73
CA LEU A 127 -26.12 4.05 5.20
C LEU A 127 -24.97 3.87 4.23
N SER A 128 -24.90 2.71 3.57
CA SER A 128 -23.90 2.47 2.54
C SER A 128 -24.06 3.40 1.33
N LEU A 129 -25.30 3.73 0.97
CA LEU A 129 -25.59 4.71 -0.08
C LEU A 129 -25.29 6.15 0.35
N MET A 130 -25.48 6.48 1.63
CA MET A 130 -25.07 7.78 2.18
C MET A 130 -23.55 7.91 2.22
N ALA A 131 -22.86 6.85 2.64
CA ALA A 131 -21.40 6.77 2.67
C ALA A 131 -20.80 6.98 1.27
N ASP A 132 -21.40 6.37 0.26
CA ASP A 132 -21.06 6.59 -1.15
C ASP A 132 -21.14 8.07 -1.55
N LYS A 133 -22.21 8.77 -1.15
CA LYS A 133 -22.35 10.22 -1.42
C LYS A 133 -21.30 11.05 -0.68
N ILE A 134 -20.97 10.67 0.57
CA ILE A 134 -19.90 11.31 1.34
C ILE A 134 -18.55 11.11 0.63
N ALA A 135 -18.30 9.91 0.11
CA ALA A 135 -17.08 9.60 -0.64
C ALA A 135 -16.98 10.46 -1.92
N ASP A 136 -18.07 10.63 -2.65
CA ASP A 136 -18.09 11.46 -3.87
C ASP A 136 -17.79 12.94 -3.56
N VAL A 137 -18.32 13.49 -2.46
CA VAL A 137 -18.07 14.88 -2.03
C VAL A 137 -16.65 15.08 -1.54
N THR A 138 -16.11 14.12 -0.81
CA THR A 138 -14.75 14.20 -0.24
C THR A 138 -13.66 13.93 -1.28
N SER A 139 -13.95 13.11 -2.30
CA SER A 139 -13.03 12.86 -3.41
C SER A 139 -12.92 14.05 -4.38
N GLY A 140 -13.99 14.83 -4.54
CA GLY A 140 -14.01 16.05 -5.37
C GLY A 140 -13.47 17.30 -4.66
N SER A 141 -13.35 17.26 -3.34
CA SER A 141 -12.77 18.34 -2.56
C SER A 141 -11.31 18.03 -2.30
N GLU A 142 -10.44 18.37 -3.26
CA GLU A 142 -9.02 18.57 -2.94
C GLU A 142 -8.92 19.37 -1.64
N ILE A 143 -8.16 18.83 -0.70
CA ILE A 143 -8.05 19.33 0.66
C ILE A 143 -7.57 20.78 0.58
N CYS A 144 -8.49 21.73 0.72
CA CYS A 144 -8.18 23.08 1.17
C CYS A 144 -7.69 22.93 2.61
N SER A 145 -6.42 22.54 2.75
CA SER A 145 -5.69 22.67 4.00
C SER A 145 -5.75 24.14 4.35
N ASN A 146 -6.40 24.46 5.47
CA ASN A 146 -6.42 25.80 6.03
C ASN A 146 -5.00 26.16 6.51
N HIS A 147 -4.08 26.40 5.58
CA HIS A 147 -2.83 27.06 5.83
C HIS A 147 -2.87 28.44 5.17
N VAL A 148 -3.23 29.43 5.99
CA VAL A 148 -3.02 30.88 5.85
C VAL A 148 -2.92 31.40 4.41
N LYS A 149 -4.05 31.97 3.96
CA LYS A 149 -4.19 33.11 3.02
C LYS A 149 -2.97 33.42 2.12
N THR A 150 -3.10 33.15 0.82
CA THR A 150 -2.76 34.16 -0.21
C THR A 150 -3.68 33.98 -1.40
N LYS A 151 -4.39 35.04 -1.79
CA LYS A 151 -5.27 35.05 -2.96
C LYS A 151 -4.44 34.83 -4.23
N VAL A 152 -4.75 33.81 -5.02
CA VAL A 152 -4.39 33.76 -6.45
C VAL A 152 -5.59 33.19 -7.22
N PRO A 153 -5.98 33.78 -8.38
CA PRO A 153 -7.15 33.33 -9.14
C PRO A 153 -6.93 31.97 -9.81
N GLU A 154 -8.07 31.33 -10.03
CA GLU A 154 -8.32 30.04 -10.67
C GLU A 154 -7.58 29.85 -12.02
N THR A 155 -7.35 28.57 -12.36
CA THR A 155 -6.64 27.99 -13.53
C THR A 155 -5.15 27.69 -13.31
N SER A 156 -4.86 26.58 -12.60
CA SER A 156 -3.59 25.87 -12.80
C SER A 156 -3.92 24.46 -13.24
N THR A 157 -3.51 24.13 -14.46
CA THR A 157 -3.68 22.80 -15.01
C THR A 157 -2.83 21.80 -14.20
N PRO A 158 -3.18 20.50 -14.16
CA PRO A 158 -2.38 19.49 -13.45
C PRO A 158 -0.90 19.47 -13.88
N ASN A 159 -0.59 19.93 -15.10
CA ASN A 159 0.77 20.08 -15.61
C ASN A 159 1.59 21.17 -14.89
N ASP A 160 0.95 22.22 -14.38
CA ASP A 160 1.62 23.31 -13.68
C ASP A 160 2.11 22.87 -12.30
N CYS A 161 1.30 22.04 -11.61
CA CYS A 161 1.67 21.44 -10.33
C CYS A 161 2.86 20.49 -10.47
N ILE A 162 2.83 19.62 -11.50
CA ILE A 162 3.94 18.70 -11.80
C ILE A 162 5.20 19.47 -12.17
N SER A 163 5.09 20.53 -12.98
CA SER A 163 6.23 21.37 -13.36
C SER A 163 6.82 22.11 -12.16
N ASN A 164 5.98 22.58 -11.24
CA ASN A 164 6.41 23.23 -10.01
C ASN A 164 7.13 22.25 -9.07
N LEU A 165 6.57 21.06 -8.88
CA LEU A 165 7.22 20.00 -8.10
C LEU A 165 8.55 19.57 -8.72
N GLN A 166 8.62 19.45 -10.04
CA GLN A 166 9.85 19.12 -10.76
C GLN A 166 10.91 20.23 -10.60
N ALA A 167 10.49 21.50 -10.63
CA ALA A 167 11.37 22.63 -10.34
C ALA A 167 11.89 22.60 -8.90
N GLN A 168 11.02 22.34 -7.91
CA GLN A 168 11.42 22.22 -6.50
C GLN A 168 12.37 21.04 -6.26
N ILE A 169 12.14 19.88 -6.89
CA ILE A 169 13.03 18.71 -6.82
C ILE A 169 14.40 19.05 -7.42
N SER A 170 14.43 19.78 -8.54
CA SER A 170 15.70 20.20 -9.16
C SER A 170 16.47 21.18 -8.27
N GLU A 171 15.78 22.13 -7.62
CA GLU A 171 16.41 23.10 -6.72
C GLU A 171 16.94 22.42 -5.44
N LEU A 172 16.17 21.50 -4.87
CA LEU A 172 16.60 20.72 -3.71
C LEU A 172 17.81 19.83 -4.04
N SER A 173 17.82 19.22 -5.22
CA SER A 173 18.97 18.43 -5.71
C SER A 173 20.24 19.28 -5.79
N LEU A 174 20.14 20.49 -6.35
CA LEU A 174 21.27 21.43 -6.43
C LEU A 174 21.76 21.89 -5.03
N LYS A 175 20.85 22.09 -4.07
CA LYS A 175 21.22 22.42 -2.69
C LYS A 175 21.96 21.27 -2.01
N ILE A 176 21.51 20.03 -2.20
CA ILE A 176 22.16 18.82 -1.67
C ILE A 176 23.57 18.67 -2.26
N ASP A 177 23.74 18.89 -3.56
CA ASP A 177 25.05 18.83 -4.22
C ASP A 177 26.01 19.87 -3.65
N ARG A 178 25.59 21.13 -3.49
CA ARG A 178 26.42 22.18 -2.85
C ARG A 178 26.83 21.81 -1.43
N LEU A 179 25.89 21.30 -0.62
CA LEU A 179 26.15 20.85 0.75
C LEU A 179 27.16 19.69 0.79
N SER A 180 27.07 18.75 -0.15
CA SER A 180 28.00 17.63 -0.27
C SER A 180 29.41 18.10 -0.66
N GLN A 181 29.53 19.06 -1.57
CA GLN A 181 30.80 19.63 -2.02
C GLN A 181 31.50 20.42 -0.91
N PHE A 182 30.76 21.21 -0.13
CA PHE A 182 31.30 21.94 1.03
C PHE A 182 31.82 21.01 2.14
N ARG A 183 31.24 19.82 2.31
CA ARG A 183 31.74 18.82 3.27
C ARG A 183 33.04 18.17 2.78
N ARG A 184 33.20 17.95 1.47
CA ARG A 184 34.43 17.38 0.88
C ARG A 184 35.62 18.35 0.89
N SER A 185 35.40 19.64 0.64
CA SER A 185 36.48 20.64 0.63
C SER A 185 37.09 20.87 2.02
N ARG A 186 36.28 20.82 3.09
CA ARG A 186 36.76 20.93 4.48
C ARG A 186 37.50 19.68 4.98
N SER A 187 37.24 18.51 4.37
CA SER A 187 37.96 17.26 4.67
C SER A 187 39.40 17.29 4.13
N MET A 188 39.62 17.94 2.97
CA MET A 188 40.92 17.92 2.29
C MET A 188 41.92 18.95 2.82
N SER A 189 41.48 20.00 3.52
CA SER A 189 42.40 21.02 4.07
C SER A 189 43.16 20.57 5.33
N ARG A 190 42.78 19.43 5.93
CA ARG A 190 43.44 18.92 7.15
C ARG A 190 44.59 17.93 6.90
N ARG A 191 44.89 17.57 5.65
CA ARG A 191 45.88 16.50 5.37
C ARG A 191 47.27 16.96 4.92
N ASN A 192 47.56 18.26 4.81
CA ASN A 192 48.84 18.70 4.24
C ASN A 192 49.73 19.57 5.14
N ASN A 193 49.79 19.28 6.44
CA ASN A 193 50.77 19.91 7.33
C ASN A 193 51.63 18.89 8.11
N TYR A 194 52.04 17.83 7.42
CA TYR A 194 53.05 16.89 7.93
C TYR A 194 54.41 17.25 7.35
N ARG A 195 55.13 18.09 8.10
CA ARG A 195 56.60 18.07 8.25
C ARG A 195 57.39 17.60 7.01
N ALA A 196 57.65 18.50 6.07
CA ALA A 196 58.87 18.41 5.28
C ALA A 196 60.05 18.85 6.17
N ARG A 197 60.50 17.94 7.06
CA ARG A 197 61.82 18.00 7.66
C ARG A 197 62.80 17.39 6.66
N SER A 198 63.92 18.09 6.47
CA SER A 198 65.19 17.64 5.87
C SER A 198 65.33 17.86 4.35
N ALA A 199 66.10 18.88 3.97
CA ALA A 199 67.22 18.74 3.03
C ALA A 199 68.08 20.02 2.98
N SER A 200 69.37 19.89 3.33
CA SER A 200 70.51 20.76 2.95
C SER A 200 70.52 22.21 3.46
N ARG A 201 70.91 22.54 4.70
CA ARG A 201 72.31 22.64 5.22
C ARG A 201 73.33 23.23 4.24
N LYS A 202 73.39 24.57 4.17
CA LYS A 202 74.65 25.31 3.92
C LYS A 202 75.00 26.31 5.02
N ASP A 203 74.03 26.73 5.82
CA ASP A 203 74.26 27.42 7.09
C ASP A 203 73.67 26.60 8.23
N GLN A 204 74.51 26.19 9.18
CA GLN A 204 74.08 25.50 10.40
C GLN A 204 73.40 26.49 11.35
N MET A 205 72.42 27.28 10.92
CA MET A 205 71.68 28.17 11.81
C MET A 205 70.48 27.45 12.41
N CYS A 206 70.31 27.56 13.73
CA CYS A 206 69.14 27.00 14.41
C CYS A 206 67.86 27.75 13.97
N TRP A 207 66.70 27.11 14.15
CA TRP A 207 65.41 27.69 13.75
C TRP A 207 65.16 29.10 14.32
N TYR A 208 65.63 29.36 15.55
CA TYR A 208 65.49 30.66 16.18
C TYR A 208 66.30 31.74 15.46
N HIS A 209 67.55 31.48 15.09
CA HIS A 209 68.37 32.43 14.31
C HIS A 209 67.93 32.52 12.85
N PHE A 210 67.38 31.46 12.26
CA PHE A 210 66.77 31.52 10.93
C PHE A 210 65.56 32.48 10.90
N ARG A 211 64.72 32.45 11.94
CA ARG A 211 63.48 33.23 12.00
C ARG A 211 63.67 34.65 12.53
N PHE A 212 64.54 34.85 13.51
CA PHE A 212 64.67 36.10 14.25
C PHE A 212 66.04 36.79 14.14
N ARG A 213 67.04 36.13 13.52
CA ARG A 213 68.41 36.65 13.34
C ARG A 213 68.99 37.21 14.65
N GLU A 214 69.55 38.41 14.64
CA GLU A 214 70.18 39.11 15.79
C GLU A 214 69.27 39.24 17.01
N ASN A 215 67.95 39.26 16.80
CA ASN A 215 66.95 39.41 17.86
C ASN A 215 66.54 38.07 18.52
N ALA A 216 67.19 36.96 18.17
CA ALA A 216 66.89 35.66 18.75
C ALA A 216 67.32 35.60 20.23
N LYS A 217 66.35 35.43 21.13
CA LYS A 217 66.61 35.31 22.58
C LYS A 217 67.06 33.91 23.01
N LYS A 218 67.12 32.95 22.09
CA LYS A 218 67.47 31.54 22.37
C LYS A 218 68.28 30.95 21.22
N CYS A 219 69.38 30.29 21.57
CA CYS A 219 70.23 29.54 20.65
C CYS A 219 70.21 28.05 21.01
N VAL A 220 70.21 27.16 20.02
CA VAL A 220 70.28 25.70 20.22
C VAL A 220 71.45 25.16 19.40
N PRO A 221 72.50 24.61 20.04
CA PRO A 221 73.64 24.02 19.34
C PRO A 221 73.27 22.73 18.57
N PRO A 222 73.96 22.41 17.46
CA PRO A 222 75.03 23.21 16.83
C PRO A 222 74.44 24.37 15.98
N CYS A 223 74.82 25.61 16.29
CA CYS A 223 74.40 26.81 15.58
C CYS A 223 75.63 27.62 15.16
N SER A 224 75.79 27.94 13.87
CA SER A 224 76.95 28.67 13.32
C SER A 224 76.81 30.20 13.37
N TYR A 225 75.76 30.70 14.01
CA TYR A 225 75.49 32.13 14.16
C TYR A 225 76.48 32.80 15.13
N LYS A 226 77.24 33.80 14.66
CA LYS A 226 78.12 34.65 15.48
C LYS A 226 77.46 36.02 15.64
N GLN A 227 77.27 36.48 16.88
CA GLN A 227 76.95 37.88 17.14
C GLN A 227 78.23 38.70 16.94
N GLU A 228 78.21 39.70 16.06
CA GLU A 228 79.27 40.72 16.01
C GLU A 228 79.13 41.61 17.26
N ASN A 229 80.25 41.83 17.95
CA ASN A 229 80.36 42.73 19.10
C ASN A 229 80.56 44.16 18.63
#